data_AF-C5MGR7-F1
#
_entry.id   AF-C5MGR7-F1
#
_cell.length_a   1.000
_cell.length_b   1.000
_cell.length_c   1.000
_cell.angle_alpha   90.00
_cell.angle_beta   90.00
_cell.angle_gamma   90.00
#
_symmetry.space_group_name_H-M   'P 1'
#
loop_
_entity.id
_entity.type
_entity.pdbx_description
1 polymer ?
#
loop_
_entity_poly.entity_id
_entity_poly.type
_entity_poly.pdbx_seq_one_letter_code
_entity_poly.pdbx_strand_id
1 'polypeptide(L)'
;MKEVPMINRFIVGTFAILLGGYVTYKSGSDFQFMKFTPHSPEEIERRKRENIGFSVKFTEDMTLDLTPEAKLKYEKMRLEKLKHEEEKEKNKNKE
;
A
#
# COMPACT_ATOMS: atom_id res chain seq x y z
N MET A 1 12.20 8.16 39.03
CA MET A 1 11.50 7.71 37.81
C MET A 1 11.65 6.20 37.76
N LYS A 2 10.56 5.44 37.73
CA LYS A 2 10.61 3.97 37.80
C LYS A 2 11.20 3.46 36.49
N GLU A 3 12.43 2.98 36.51
CA GLU A 3 13.10 2.46 35.32
C GLU A 3 12.29 1.29 34.79
N VAL A 4 11.71 1.47 33.60
CA VAL A 4 10.96 0.41 32.94
C VAL A 4 12.00 -0.67 32.56
N PRO A 5 11.80 -1.94 32.95
CA PRO A 5 12.75 -2.99 32.65
C PRO A 5 13.04 -3.02 31.15
N MET A 6 14.32 -3.12 30.76
CA MET A 6 14.74 -3.16 29.34
C MET A 6 14.01 -4.23 28.52
N ILE A 7 13.57 -5.31 29.18
CA ILE A 7 12.71 -6.36 28.63
C ILE A 7 11.40 -5.81 28.05
N ASN A 8 10.72 -4.88 28.75
CA ASN A 8 9.46 -4.33 28.28
C ASN A 8 9.66 -3.48 27.01
N ARG A 9 10.79 -2.78 26.91
CA ARG A 9 11.14 -2.01 25.70
C ARG A 9 11.36 -2.92 24.49
N PHE A 10 12.03 -4.06 24.68
CA PHE A 10 12.21 -5.05 23.62
C PHE A 10 10.88 -5.66 23.18
N ILE A 11 10.02 -6.04 24.12
CA ILE A 11 8.71 -6.61 23.81
C ILE A 11 7.86 -5.61 23.01
N VAL A 12 7.75 -4.38 23.48
CA VAL A 12 6.99 -3.32 22.78
C VAL A 12 7.59 -3.02 21.41
N GLY A 13 8.91 -2.97 21.30
CA GLY A 13 9.60 -2.78 20.02
C GLY A 13 9.30 -3.88 19.01
N THR A 14 9.32 -5.15 19.43
CA THR A 14 8.98 -6.29 18.56
C THR A 14 7.54 -6.21 18.09
N PHE A 15 6.59 -5.92 18.98
CA PHE A 15 5.19 -5.74 18.57
C PHE A 15 5.01 -4.58 17.59
N ALA A 16 5.72 -3.47 17.80
CA ALA A 16 5.67 -2.33 16.89
C ALA A 16 6.19 -2.67 15.48
N ILE A 17 7.28 -3.44 15.38
CA ILE A 17 7.82 -3.89 14.09
C ILE A 17 6.84 -4.84 13.39
N LEU A 18 6.26 -5.79 14.12
CA LEU A 18 5.29 -6.73 13.55
C LEU A 18 4.02 -6.02 13.06
N LEU A 19 3.49 -5.09 13.86
CA LEU A 19 2.33 -4.27 13.49
C LEU A 19 2.65 -3.36 12.30
N GLY A 20 3.79 -2.68 12.32
CA GLY A 20 4.24 -1.84 11.22
C GLY A 20 4.41 -2.64 9.93
N GLY A 21 5.01 -3.83 10.02
CA GLY A 21 5.17 -4.74 8.89
C GLY A 21 3.83 -5.22 8.34
N TYR A 22 2.88 -5.58 9.21
CA TYR A 22 1.53 -5.99 8.80
C TYR A 22 0.76 -4.87 8.08
N VAL A 23 0.78 -3.65 8.64
CA VAL A 23 0.14 -2.48 8.03
C VAL A 23 0.77 -2.16 6.67
N THR A 24 2.10 -2.20 6.60
CA THR A 24 2.83 -1.97 5.34
C THR A 24 2.49 -3.03 4.31
N TYR A 25 2.43 -4.31 4.70
CA TYR A 25 2.05 -5.41 3.80
C TYR A 25 0.62 -5.24 3.28
N LYS A 26 -0.33 -4.95 4.18
CA LYS A 26 -1.74 -4.76 3.82
C LYS A 26 -1.97 -3.53 2.95
N SER A 27 -1.25 -2.45 3.22
CA SER A 27 -1.30 -1.25 2.38
C SER A 27 -0.61 -1.46 1.04
N GLY A 28 0.49 -2.23 1.00
CA GLY A 28 1.27 -2.49 -0.20
C GLY A 28 0.67 -3.54 -1.12
N SER A 29 -0.13 -4.48 -0.59
CA SER A 29 -0.73 -5.59 -1.37
C SER A 29 -1.74 -5.12 -2.41
N ASP A 30 -2.36 -3.96 -2.19
CA ASP A 30 -3.38 -3.42 -3.09
C ASP A 30 -2.78 -2.72 -4.31
N PHE A 31 -1.46 -2.48 -4.32
CA PHE A 31 -0.76 -1.74 -5.37
C PHE A 31 0.10 -2.64 -6.25
N GLN A 32 0.04 -2.41 -7.56
CA GLN A 32 0.87 -3.12 -8.53
C GLN A 32 2.23 -2.43 -8.66
N PHE A 33 3.27 -3.03 -8.06
CA PHE A 33 4.64 -2.59 -8.29
C PHE A 33 5.08 -2.99 -9.70
N MET A 34 4.95 -2.08 -10.65
CA MET A 34 5.46 -2.26 -12.02
C MET A 34 6.99 -2.34 -11.99
N LYS A 35 7.52 -3.55 -12.17
CA LYS A 35 8.96 -3.77 -12.29
C LYS A 35 9.42 -3.21 -13.63
N PHE A 36 10.27 -2.18 -13.62
CA PHE A 36 10.92 -1.69 -14.83
C PHE A 36 11.87 -2.76 -15.37
N THR A 37 11.42 -3.54 -16.36
CA THR A 37 12.27 -4.46 -17.10
C THR A 37 12.93 -3.71 -18.25
N PRO A 38 14.27 -3.63 -18.31
CA PRO A 38 14.95 -2.99 -19.44
C PRO A 38 14.57 -3.74 -20.72
N HIS A 39 14.06 -2.99 -21.70
CA HIS A 39 13.47 -3.56 -22.91
C HIS A 39 14.51 -3.90 -23.99
N SER A 40 15.76 -3.45 -23.86
CA SER A 40 16.82 -3.69 -24.85
C SER A 40 18.11 -4.28 -24.24
N PRO A 41 18.83 -5.14 -24.99
CA PRO A 41 20.10 -5.72 -24.55
C PRO A 41 21.19 -4.66 -24.32
N GLU A 42 21.19 -3.58 -25.11
CA GLU A 42 22.12 -2.46 -24.96
C GLU A 42 21.96 -1.74 -23.61
N GLU A 43 20.72 -1.61 -23.12
CA GLU A 43 20.46 -0.96 -21.83
C GLU A 43 20.94 -1.83 -20.66
N ILE A 44 20.90 -3.15 -20.80
CA ILE A 44 21.42 -4.11 -19.81
C ILE A 44 22.94 -4.00 -19.70
N GLU A 45 23.64 -3.93 -20.84
CA GLU A 45 25.09 -3.77 -20.88
C GLU A 45 25.55 -2.42 -20.34
N ARG A 46 24.80 -1.34 -20.63
CA ARG A 46 25.05 -0.01 -20.04
C ARG A 46 24.91 -0.04 -18.52
N ARG A 47 23.82 -0.62 -17.98
CA ARG A 47 23.61 -0.71 -16.52
C ARG A 47 24.67 -1.55 -15.82
N LYS A 48 25.15 -2.62 -16.44
CA LYS A 48 26.28 -3.42 -15.93
C LYS A 48 27.56 -2.59 -15.89
N ARG A 49 27.82 -1.79 -16.93
CA ARG A 49 29.00 -0.90 -17.00
C ARG A 49 28.93 0.22 -15.96
N GLU A 50 27.75 0.79 -15.75
CA GLU A 50 27.50 1.93 -14.86
C GLU A 50 27.18 1.51 -13.41
N ASN A 51 27.18 0.20 -13.09
CA ASN A 51 26.79 -0.35 -11.80
C ASN A 51 25.43 0.16 -11.28
N ILE A 52 24.49 0.41 -12.20
CA ILE A 52 23.14 0.84 -11.84
C ILE A 52 22.37 -0.38 -11.33
N GLY A 53 22.25 -0.47 -10.01
CA GLY A 53 21.56 -1.55 -9.31
C GLY A 53 20.03 -1.40 -9.31
N PHE A 54 19.40 -1.90 -8.23
CA PHE A 54 17.97 -1.74 -8.01
C PHE A 54 17.63 -0.28 -7.72
N SER A 55 16.80 0.32 -8.57
CA SER A 55 16.30 1.69 -8.39
C SER A 55 14.79 1.66 -8.31
N VAL A 56 14.25 2.10 -7.18
CA VAL A 56 12.82 2.42 -7.05
C VAL A 56 12.67 3.89 -7.41
N LYS A 57 11.97 4.17 -8.51
CA LYS A 57 11.61 5.53 -8.88
C LYS A 57 10.13 5.74 -8.62
N PHE A 58 9.82 6.75 -7.82
CA PHE A 58 8.46 7.24 -7.65
C PHE A 58 8.27 8.35 -8.69
N THR A 59 7.58 8.05 -9.79
CA THR A 59 7.26 9.04 -10.81
C THR A 59 5.95 9.72 -10.42
N GLU A 60 5.90 11.06 -10.45
CA GLU A 60 4.70 11.84 -10.08
C GLU A 60 3.48 11.51 -10.97
N ASP A 61 3.73 11.14 -12.22
CA ASP A 61 2.70 10.76 -13.21
C ASP A 61 2.17 9.34 -13.04
N MET A 62 2.82 8.51 -12.21
CA MET A 62 2.43 7.11 -12.05
C MET A 62 1.54 6.98 -10.82
N THR A 63 0.24 7.19 -11.02
CA THR A 63 -0.76 6.70 -10.06
C THR A 63 -0.51 5.21 -9.87
N LEU A 64 -0.21 4.78 -8.64
CA LEU A 64 -0.07 3.35 -8.35
C LEU A 64 -1.33 2.64 -8.86
N ASP A 65 -1.16 1.84 -9.91
CA ASP A 65 -2.28 1.09 -10.46
C ASP A 65 -2.73 0.08 -9.41
N LEU A 66 -4.00 0.17 -9.03
CA LEU A 66 -4.61 -0.82 -8.16
C LEU A 66 -4.66 -2.16 -8.90
N THR A 67 -4.40 -3.24 -8.17
CA THR A 67 -4.62 -4.58 -8.70
C THR A 67 -6.09 -4.75 -9.11
N PRO A 68 -6.42 -5.59 -10.10
CA PRO A 68 -7.80 -5.80 -10.54
C PRO A 68 -8.71 -6.26 -9.39
N GLU A 69 -8.18 -7.06 -8.46
CA GLU A 69 -8.88 -7.48 -7.25
C GLU A 69 -9.20 -6.31 -6.30
N ALA A 70 -8.22 -5.41 -6.10
CA ALA A 70 -8.42 -4.22 -5.28
C ALA A 70 -9.44 -3.26 -5.93
N LYS A 71 -9.38 -3.05 -7.26
CA LYS A 71 -10.35 -2.22 -8.00
C LYS A 71 -11.79 -2.70 -7.76
N LEU A 72 -12.04 -4.00 -7.89
CA LEU A 72 -13.36 -4.60 -7.64
C LEU A 72 -13.82 -4.43 -6.18
N LYS A 73 -12.90 -4.55 -5.22
CA LYS A 73 -13.19 -4.36 -3.80
C LYS A 73 -13.58 -2.91 -3.49
N TYR A 74 -12.88 -1.94 -4.08
CA TYR A 74 -13.19 -0.52 -3.94
C TYR A 74 -14.53 -0.15 -4.58
N GLU A 75 -14.84 -0.72 -5.76
CA GLU A 75 -16.15 -0.51 -6.40
C GLU A 75 -17.31 -1.03 -5.55
N LYS A 76 -17.19 -2.24 -4.96
CA LYS A 76 -18.19 -2.79 -4.05
C LYS A 76 -18.40 -1.91 -2.82
N MET A 77 -17.32 -1.50 -2.16
CA MET A 77 -17.40 -0.60 -1.00
C MET A 77 -18.05 0.74 -1.36
N ARG A 78 -17.78 1.28 -2.56
CA ARG A 78 -18.41 2.52 -3.03
C ARG A 78 -19.91 2.35 -3.24
N LEU A 79 -20.33 1.26 -3.87
CA LEU A 79 -21.74 0.94 -4.09
C LEU A 79 -22.50 0.76 -2.77
N GLU A 80 -21.90 0.09 -1.79
CA GLU A 80 -22.50 -0.09 -0.45
C GLU A 80 -22.68 1.25 0.27
N LYS A 81 -21.70 2.15 0.19
CA LYS A 81 -21.82 3.49 0.77
C LYS A 81 -22.96 4.30 0.15
N LEU A 82 -23.07 4.29 -1.18
CA LEU A 82 -24.15 5.00 -1.89
C LEU A 82 -25.53 4.48 -1.47
N LYS A 83 -25.71 3.15 -1.38
CA LYS A 83 -26.96 2.56 -0.89
C LYS A 83 -27.29 2.99 0.54
N HIS A 84 -26.28 3.01 1.40
CA HIS A 84 -26.46 3.39 2.80
C HIS A 84 -26.77 4.90 2.97
N GLU A 85 -26.25 5.74 2.07
CA GLU A 85 -26.59 7.17 1.99
C GLU A 85 -28.02 7.37 1.49
N GLU A 86 -28.43 6.66 0.44
CA GLU A 86 -29.81 6.69 -0.07
C GLU A 86 -30.83 6.23 0.99
N GLU A 87 -30.50 5.20 1.78
CA GLU A 87 -31.35 4.73 2.89
C GLU A 87 -31.45 5.76 4.02
N LYS A 88 -30.34 6.45 4.33
CA LYS A 88 -30.33 7.54 5.32
C LYS A 88 -31.17 8.73 4.86
N GLU A 89 -31.09 9.10 3.58
CA GLU A 89 -31.91 10.18 3.01
C GLU A 89 -33.40 9.81 2.99
N LYS A 90 -33.74 8.56 2.63
CA LYS A 90 -35.13 8.07 2.66
C LYS A 90 -35.71 8.02 4.06
N ASN A 91 -34.90 7.69 5.08
CA ASN A 91 -35.35 7.73 6.47
C ASN A 91 -35.52 9.17 6.99
N LYS A 92 -34.63 10.09 6.60
CA LYS A 92 -34.75 11.52 6.94
C LYS A 92 -35.99 12.20 6.34
N ASN A 93 -36.42 11.80 5.15
CA ASN A 93 -37.61 12.36 4.50
C ASN A 93 -38.93 11.74 5.01
N LYS A 94 -38.87 10.73 5.87
CA LYS A 94 -40.04 10.06 6.46
C LYS A 94 -40.33 10.51 7.90
N GLU A 95 -39.40 11.19 8.56
CA GLU A 95 -39.61 11.94 9.82
C GLU A 95 -40.12 13.35 9.52
#